data_AF-A0A1F3V369-F1
#
_entry.id   AF-A0A1F3V369-F1
#
_cell.length_a   1.000
_cell.length_b   1.000
_cell.length_c   1.000
_cell.angle_alpha   90.00
_cell.angle_beta   90.00
_cell.angle_gamma   90.00
#
_symmetry.space_group_name_H-M   'P 1'
#
loop_
_entity.id
_entity.type
_entity.pdbx_description
1 polymer ?
#
loop_
_entity_poly.entity_id
_entity_poly.type
_entity_poly.pdbx_seq_one_letter_code
_entity_poly.pdbx_strand_id
1 'polypeptide(L)'
;MAKKDEKKNGDRPEERRSDAVMALYRKRLQTLRLAQQHNQQDNIPKAVEGYLDYLNILAKFYRTKEAELKPSLFNLEKEMAEILMISQVYWGLAKAYDRSSRLQAETKRCLDQFVKFSLGFKFQYINSKMLKKFINKKMAYNPKLFQAAYEQIQVDSKSCFVATHCFGDEGHPVVEELRNFKEEIVTYRPGFIFVEVYYNYLSPLFLRLCGKSKILNIIITATLRPILSGLAKAHRFVRSGGK
;
A
#
# COMPACT_ATOMS: atom_id res chain seq x y z
N MET A 1 11.23 28.46 24.87
CA MET A 1 9.94 27.76 25.08
C MET A 1 9.01 28.12 23.94
N ALA A 2 8.74 27.19 23.02
CA ALA A 2 7.69 27.33 22.02
C ALA A 2 7.08 25.94 21.82
N LYS A 3 5.93 25.70 22.47
CA LYS A 3 5.09 24.54 22.20
C LYS A 3 4.49 24.76 20.81
N LYS A 4 4.80 23.86 19.88
CA LYS A 4 4.19 23.81 18.55
C LYS A 4 2.96 22.91 18.67
N ASP A 5 1.79 23.50 18.51
CA ASP A 5 0.50 22.84 18.62
C ASP A 5 0.37 21.70 17.61
N GLU A 6 0.34 20.46 18.12
CA GLU A 6 -0.21 19.31 17.40
C GLU A 6 -1.73 19.45 17.32
N LYS A 7 -2.20 19.97 16.18
CA LYS A 7 -3.61 20.04 15.85
C LYS A 7 -4.15 18.62 15.61
N LYS A 8 -4.70 18.04 16.68
CA LYS A 8 -5.48 16.80 16.73
C LYS A 8 -6.63 16.88 15.72
N ASN A 9 -6.52 16.18 14.58
CA ASN A 9 -7.49 16.21 13.49
C ASN A 9 -8.70 15.29 13.77
N GLY A 10 -9.26 15.40 14.98
CA GLY A 10 -10.27 14.49 15.54
C GLY A 10 -11.71 15.00 15.50
N ASP A 11 -11.95 16.30 15.37
CA ASP A 11 -13.30 16.88 15.33
C ASP A 11 -13.36 17.96 14.26
N ARG A 12 -13.78 17.57 13.05
CA ARG A 12 -14.39 18.54 12.13
C ARG A 12 -15.85 18.64 12.54
N PRO A 13 -16.41 19.85 12.77
CA PRO A 13 -17.82 19.99 13.08
C PRO A 13 -18.63 19.31 11.97
N GLU A 14 -19.48 18.36 12.34
CA GLU A 14 -20.38 17.66 11.43
C GLU A 14 -21.39 18.67 10.86
N GLU A 15 -21.01 19.39 9.79
CA GLU A 15 -21.99 20.07 8.96
C GLU A 15 -22.97 19.01 8.46
N ARG A 16 -24.25 19.18 8.83
CA ARG A 16 -25.36 18.30 8.43
C ARG A 16 -25.28 18.02 6.93
N ARG A 17 -24.93 16.78 6.60
CA ARG A 17 -24.98 16.27 5.23
C ARG A 17 -26.44 16.19 4.81
N SER A 18 -26.74 16.43 3.55
CA SER A 18 -28.11 16.29 3.05
C SER A 18 -28.64 14.88 3.25
N ASP A 19 -29.93 14.75 3.56
CA ASP A 19 -30.57 13.45 3.79
C ASP A 19 -30.41 12.51 2.59
N ALA A 20 -30.41 13.07 1.38
CA ALA A 20 -30.16 12.34 0.14
C ALA A 20 -28.75 11.71 0.11
N VAL A 21 -27.71 12.44 0.49
CA VAL A 21 -26.33 11.91 0.54
C VAL A 21 -26.20 10.85 1.64
N MET A 22 -26.86 11.04 2.78
CA MET A 22 -26.87 10.05 3.86
C MET A 22 -27.58 8.75 3.45
N ALA A 23 -28.70 8.85 2.73
CA ALA A 23 -29.41 7.70 2.20
C ALA A 23 -28.56 6.90 1.21
N LEU A 24 -27.84 7.57 0.31
CA LEU A 24 -26.88 6.93 -0.59
C LEU A 24 -25.74 6.26 0.17
N TYR A 25 -25.16 6.96 1.14
CA TYR A 25 -24.06 6.42 1.94
C TYR A 25 -24.46 5.13 2.67
N ARG A 26 -25.66 5.05 3.23
CA ARG A 26 -26.17 3.83 3.87
C ARG A 26 -26.30 2.66 2.90
N LYS A 27 -26.62 2.92 1.63
CA LYS A 27 -26.79 1.89 0.59
C LYS A 27 -25.47 1.50 -0.11
N ARG A 28 -24.37 2.23 0.07
CA ARG A 28 -23.11 2.03 -0.67
C ARG A 28 -22.58 0.60 -0.67
N LEU A 29 -22.70 -0.12 0.46
CA LEU A 29 -22.21 -1.49 0.58
C LEU A 29 -23.08 -2.48 -0.19
N GLN A 30 -24.38 -2.20 -0.31
CA GLN A 30 -25.28 -2.97 -1.16
C GLN A 30 -24.90 -2.77 -2.64
N THR A 31 -24.62 -1.53 -3.06
CA THR A 31 -24.12 -1.21 -4.41
C THR A 31 -22.83 -1.98 -4.71
N LEU A 32 -21.86 -1.95 -3.79
CA LEU A 32 -20.60 -2.67 -3.94
C LEU A 32 -20.81 -4.18 -4.03
N ARG A 33 -21.70 -4.75 -3.21
CA ARG A 33 -22.01 -6.18 -3.24
C ARG A 33 -22.59 -6.62 -4.58
N LEU A 34 -23.49 -5.83 -5.16
CA LEU A 34 -24.06 -6.10 -6.49
C LEU A 34 -22.97 -6.02 -7.58
N ALA A 35 -22.08 -5.03 -7.51
CA ALA A 35 -20.94 -4.92 -8.42
C ALA A 35 -20.03 -6.16 -8.38
N GLN A 36 -19.76 -6.68 -7.18
CA GLN A 36 -18.97 -7.90 -6.98
C GLN A 36 -19.66 -9.14 -7.57
N GLN A 37 -20.98 -9.25 -7.43
CA GLN A 37 -21.76 -10.34 -8.04
C GLN A 37 -21.68 -10.28 -9.58
N HIS A 38 -21.85 -9.11 -10.18
CA HIS A 38 -21.68 -8.94 -11.62
C HIS A 38 -20.26 -9.30 -12.08
N ASN A 39 -19.24 -8.93 -11.31
CA ASN A 39 -17.86 -9.30 -11.61
C ASN A 39 -17.62 -10.81 -11.53
N GLN A 40 -18.27 -11.53 -10.61
CA GLN A 40 -18.19 -12.99 -10.51
C GLN A 40 -18.91 -13.70 -11.66
N GLN A 41 -19.94 -13.07 -12.23
CA GLN A 41 -20.69 -13.55 -13.39
C GLN A 41 -20.06 -13.12 -14.74
N ASP A 42 -18.83 -12.60 -14.72
CA ASP A 42 -18.14 -12.03 -15.89
C ASP A 42 -18.90 -10.90 -16.61
N ASN A 43 -19.88 -10.29 -15.95
CA ASN A 43 -20.58 -9.10 -16.44
C ASN A 43 -19.76 -7.84 -16.11
N ILE A 44 -18.65 -7.68 -16.82
CA ILE A 44 -17.67 -6.61 -16.58
C ILE A 44 -18.27 -5.19 -16.68
N PRO A 45 -19.12 -4.85 -17.67
CA PRO A 45 -19.70 -3.51 -17.77
C PRO A 45 -20.51 -3.11 -16.52
N LYS A 46 -21.41 -3.98 -16.07
CA LYS A 46 -22.22 -3.71 -14.86
C LYS A 46 -21.37 -3.69 -13.58
N ALA A 47 -20.31 -4.50 -13.52
CA ALA A 47 -19.38 -4.45 -12.41
C ALA A 47 -18.66 -3.09 -12.33
N VAL A 48 -18.20 -2.57 -13.48
CA VAL A 48 -17.57 -1.24 -13.58
C VAL A 48 -18.54 -0.15 -13.15
N GLU A 49 -19.77 -0.16 -13.63
CA GLU A 49 -20.82 0.80 -13.22
C GLU A 49 -21.00 0.80 -11.69
N GLY A 50 -21.22 -0.37 -11.09
CA GLY A 50 -21.42 -0.48 -9.64
C GLY A 50 -20.19 -0.09 -8.80
N TYR A 51 -18.98 -0.35 -9.31
CA TYR A 51 -17.74 0.11 -8.68
C TYR A 51 -17.62 1.64 -8.72
N LEU A 52 -17.92 2.27 -9.86
CA LEU A 52 -17.91 3.72 -9.99
C LEU A 52 -19.00 4.36 -9.13
N ASP A 53 -20.19 3.79 -9.06
CA ASP A 53 -21.27 4.26 -8.20
C ASP A 53 -20.87 4.24 -6.73
N TYR A 54 -20.27 3.14 -6.26
CA TYR A 54 -19.74 3.05 -4.91
C TYR A 54 -18.71 4.15 -4.61
N LEU A 55 -17.72 4.35 -5.49
CA LEU A 55 -16.71 5.40 -5.33
C LEU A 55 -17.33 6.81 -5.38
N ASN A 56 -18.31 7.04 -6.25
CA ASN A 56 -19.01 8.32 -6.38
C ASN A 56 -19.86 8.64 -5.15
N ILE A 57 -20.49 7.63 -4.53
CA ILE A 57 -21.19 7.82 -3.25
C ILE A 57 -20.21 8.26 -2.17
N LEU A 58 -19.04 7.62 -2.07
CA LEU A 58 -17.98 8.03 -1.15
C LEU A 58 -17.47 9.44 -1.46
N ALA A 59 -17.21 9.75 -2.72
CA ALA A 59 -16.73 11.06 -3.15
C ALA A 59 -17.74 12.16 -2.77
N LYS A 60 -19.04 11.95 -3.04
CA LYS A 60 -20.12 12.85 -2.62
C LYS A 60 -20.20 13.01 -1.10
N PHE A 61 -20.10 11.89 -0.37
CA PHE A 61 -20.08 11.91 1.09
C PHE A 61 -18.89 12.75 1.59
N TYR A 62 -17.68 12.51 1.11
CA TYR A 62 -16.50 13.27 1.52
C TYR A 62 -16.32 14.63 0.83
N ARG A 63 -17.31 15.07 0.03
CA ARG A 63 -17.33 16.33 -0.73
C ARG A 63 -16.05 16.53 -1.55
N THR A 64 -15.64 15.47 -2.24
CA THR A 64 -14.43 15.39 -3.05
C THR A 64 -14.76 14.76 -4.39
N LYS A 65 -13.80 14.73 -5.32
CA LYS A 65 -13.90 13.90 -6.53
C LYS A 65 -13.38 12.48 -6.26
N GLU A 66 -13.84 11.52 -7.06
CA GLU A 66 -13.37 10.13 -6.98
C GLU A 66 -11.84 10.03 -7.09
N ALA A 67 -11.23 10.73 -8.05
CA ALA A 67 -9.78 10.77 -8.23
C ALA A 67 -9.01 11.40 -7.05
N GLU A 68 -9.68 12.19 -6.22
CA GLU A 68 -9.11 12.89 -5.06
C GLU A 68 -9.32 12.11 -3.75
N LEU A 69 -10.03 10.97 -3.80
CA LEU A 69 -10.15 10.08 -2.65
C LEU A 69 -8.74 9.65 -2.20
N LYS A 70 -8.52 9.77 -0.89
CA LYS A 70 -7.27 9.38 -0.23
C LYS A 70 -7.56 8.85 1.17
N PRO A 71 -6.71 7.96 1.71
CA PRO A 71 -6.95 7.36 3.02
C PRO A 71 -7.07 8.37 4.16
N SER A 72 -6.43 9.54 4.07
CA SER A 72 -6.50 10.60 5.08
C SER A 72 -7.88 11.25 5.24
N LEU A 73 -8.85 10.92 4.37
CA LEU A 73 -10.23 11.36 4.51
C LEU A 73 -11.02 10.51 5.52
N PHE A 74 -10.53 9.32 5.84
CA PHE A 74 -11.20 8.31 6.65
C PHE A 74 -10.59 8.24 8.05
N ASN A 75 -11.41 7.86 9.04
CA ASN A 75 -10.90 7.50 10.35
C ASN A 75 -10.26 6.10 10.28
N LEU A 76 -8.93 6.03 10.39
CA LEU A 76 -8.18 4.79 10.20
C LEU A 76 -8.58 3.67 11.17
N GLU A 77 -9.01 3.98 12.38
CA GLU A 77 -9.41 2.97 13.36
C GLU A 77 -10.80 2.40 13.07
N LYS A 78 -11.75 3.29 12.75
CA LYS A 78 -13.17 2.93 12.56
C LYS A 78 -13.50 2.45 11.15
N GLU A 79 -12.78 2.95 10.14
CA GLU A 79 -13.13 2.80 8.72
C GLU A 79 -12.09 1.98 7.94
N MET A 80 -11.22 1.23 8.62
CA MET A 80 -10.21 0.37 7.98
C MET A 80 -10.80 -0.62 6.96
N ALA A 81 -12.01 -1.13 7.23
CA ALA A 81 -12.74 -1.99 6.29
C ALA A 81 -13.12 -1.24 5.01
N GLU A 82 -13.53 0.03 5.12
CA GLU A 82 -13.86 0.88 3.97
C GLU A 82 -12.60 1.16 3.13
N ILE A 83 -11.47 1.46 3.76
CA ILE A 83 -10.18 1.66 3.06
C ILE A 83 -9.79 0.40 2.29
N LEU A 84 -9.94 -0.78 2.90
CA LEU A 84 -9.70 -2.05 2.21
C LEU A 84 -10.67 -2.24 1.03
N MET A 85 -11.96 -1.95 1.19
CA MET A 85 -12.94 -2.08 0.13
C MET A 85 -12.61 -1.16 -1.05
N ILE A 86 -12.25 0.10 -0.79
CA ILE A 86 -11.81 1.04 -1.83
C ILE A 86 -10.60 0.51 -2.58
N SER A 87 -9.60 -0.03 -1.87
CA SER A 87 -8.45 -0.69 -2.49
C SER A 87 -8.92 -1.82 -3.43
N GLN A 88 -9.80 -2.73 -2.97
CA GLN A 88 -10.29 -3.82 -3.82
C GLN A 88 -11.11 -3.36 -5.02
N VAL A 89 -11.86 -2.25 -4.89
CA VAL A 89 -12.61 -1.66 -6.00
C VAL A 89 -11.68 -1.14 -7.08
N TYR A 90 -10.64 -0.38 -6.70
CA TYR A 90 -9.62 0.08 -7.66
C TYR A 90 -8.88 -1.08 -8.33
N TRP A 91 -8.59 -2.15 -7.59
CA TRP A 91 -8.05 -3.37 -8.16
C TRP A 91 -8.99 -4.02 -9.19
N GLY A 92 -10.29 -4.06 -8.89
CA GLY A 92 -11.32 -4.54 -9.81
C GLY A 92 -11.37 -3.73 -11.11
N LEU A 93 -11.44 -2.41 -10.99
CA LEU A 93 -11.45 -1.46 -12.12
C LEU A 93 -10.18 -1.58 -12.98
N ALA A 94 -9.00 -1.66 -12.34
CA ALA A 94 -7.74 -1.82 -13.06
C ALA A 94 -7.76 -3.07 -13.97
N LYS A 95 -8.22 -4.21 -13.44
CA LYS A 95 -8.34 -5.45 -14.24
C LYS A 95 -9.38 -5.35 -15.35
N ALA A 96 -10.49 -4.65 -15.11
CA ALA A 96 -11.54 -4.47 -16.11
C ALA A 96 -11.03 -3.64 -17.30
N TYR A 97 -10.32 -2.54 -17.01
CA TYR A 97 -9.77 -1.65 -18.03
C TYR A 97 -8.55 -2.21 -18.76
N ASP A 98 -7.75 -3.07 -18.11
CA ASP A 98 -6.55 -3.68 -18.68
C ASP A 98 -6.80 -4.42 -20.01
N ARG A 99 -8.02 -4.94 -20.22
CA ARG A 99 -8.42 -5.63 -21.45
C ARG A 99 -8.48 -4.72 -22.68
N SER A 100 -8.57 -3.40 -22.51
CA SER A 100 -8.69 -2.43 -23.59
C SER A 100 -7.43 -1.58 -23.73
N SER A 101 -6.79 -1.60 -24.90
CA SER A 101 -5.61 -0.79 -25.20
C SER A 101 -5.89 0.72 -25.09
N ARG A 102 -7.13 1.16 -25.35
CA ARG A 102 -7.54 2.57 -25.23
C ARG A 102 -7.66 3.05 -23.79
N LEU A 103 -7.79 2.13 -22.83
CA LEU A 103 -8.01 2.44 -21.41
C LEU A 103 -6.77 2.22 -20.54
N GLN A 104 -5.59 2.07 -21.14
CA GLN A 104 -4.33 1.90 -20.38
C GLN A 104 -4.07 3.03 -19.37
N ALA A 105 -4.45 4.27 -19.72
CA ALA A 105 -4.35 5.41 -18.80
C ALA A 105 -5.24 5.22 -17.56
N GLU A 106 -6.48 4.73 -17.75
CA GLU A 106 -7.40 4.43 -16.66
C GLU A 106 -6.94 3.23 -15.83
N THR A 107 -6.37 2.21 -16.46
CA THR A 107 -5.72 1.08 -15.76
C THR A 107 -4.63 1.59 -14.84
N LYS A 108 -3.73 2.45 -15.35
CA LYS A 108 -2.66 3.04 -14.54
C LYS A 108 -3.23 3.88 -13.40
N ARG A 109 -4.21 4.76 -13.66
CA ARG A 109 -4.83 5.61 -12.64
C ARG A 109 -5.46 4.77 -11.51
N CYS A 110 -6.17 3.69 -11.87
CA CYS A 110 -6.76 2.77 -10.90
C CYS A 110 -5.69 2.04 -10.09
N LEU A 111 -4.58 1.62 -10.72
CA LEU A 111 -3.45 1.03 -10.01
C LEU A 111 -2.80 2.03 -9.05
N ASP A 112 -2.58 3.27 -9.46
CA ASP A 112 -2.01 4.32 -8.58
C ASP A 112 -2.90 4.52 -7.33
N GLN A 113 -4.23 4.52 -7.49
CA GLN A 113 -5.18 4.58 -6.37
C GLN A 113 -5.17 3.29 -5.53
N PHE A 114 -5.11 2.12 -6.16
CA PHE A 114 -4.96 0.84 -5.45
C PHE A 114 -3.73 0.85 -4.55
N VAL A 115 -2.59 1.32 -5.07
CA VAL A 115 -1.34 1.47 -4.30
C VAL A 115 -1.58 2.43 -3.15
N LYS A 116 -2.09 3.65 -3.41
CA LYS A 116 -2.37 4.65 -2.38
C LYS A 116 -3.23 4.12 -1.23
N PHE A 117 -4.26 3.34 -1.53
CA PHE A 117 -5.14 2.74 -0.53
C PHE A 117 -4.60 1.43 0.08
N SER A 118 -3.47 0.91 -0.41
CA SER A 118 -2.78 -0.27 0.15
C SER A 118 -1.63 0.09 1.08
N LEU A 119 -0.92 1.19 0.81
CA LEU A 119 0.30 1.55 1.52
C LEU A 119 0.07 1.89 2.99
N GLY A 120 0.91 1.32 3.86
CA GLY A 120 0.90 1.60 5.29
C GLY A 120 -0.23 0.92 6.07
N PHE A 121 -1.04 0.07 5.44
CA PHE A 121 -2.13 -0.65 6.09
C PHE A 121 -1.84 -2.14 6.27
N LYS A 122 -2.53 -2.78 7.22
CA LYS A 122 -2.37 -4.21 7.55
C LYS A 122 -2.55 -5.18 6.37
N PHE A 123 -3.25 -4.76 5.33
CA PHE A 123 -3.53 -5.55 4.14
C PHE A 123 -2.57 -5.28 2.97
N GLN A 124 -1.57 -4.40 3.14
CA GLN A 124 -0.55 -4.10 2.13
C GLN A 124 0.13 -5.38 1.61
N TYR A 125 0.50 -6.28 2.52
CA TYR A 125 1.15 -7.54 2.19
C TYR A 125 0.26 -8.45 1.33
N ILE A 126 -1.00 -8.60 1.73
CA ILE A 126 -1.98 -9.42 1.02
C ILE A 126 -2.19 -8.86 -0.40
N ASN A 127 -2.33 -7.54 -0.51
CA ASN A 127 -2.47 -6.84 -1.78
C ASN A 127 -1.24 -7.02 -2.68
N SER A 128 -0.04 -6.92 -2.11
CA SER A 128 1.22 -7.16 -2.82
C SER A 128 1.33 -8.59 -3.35
N LYS A 129 0.99 -9.59 -2.52
CA LYS A 129 0.93 -11.00 -2.91
C LYS A 129 -0.11 -11.25 -4.01
N MET A 130 -1.29 -10.66 -3.88
CA MET A 130 -2.35 -10.74 -4.88
C MET A 130 -1.86 -10.23 -6.23
N LEU A 131 -1.19 -9.08 -6.23
CA LEU A 131 -0.69 -8.45 -7.45
C LEU A 131 0.45 -9.26 -8.07
N LYS A 132 1.40 -9.75 -7.26
CA LYS A 132 2.45 -10.69 -7.71
C LYS A 132 1.87 -11.97 -8.32
N LYS A 133 0.86 -12.56 -7.69
CA LYS A 133 0.18 -13.76 -8.19
C LYS A 133 -0.51 -13.49 -9.52
N PHE A 134 -1.11 -12.31 -9.68
CA PHE A 134 -1.76 -11.89 -10.92
C PHE A 134 -0.76 -11.78 -12.09
N ILE A 135 0.40 -11.16 -11.84
CA ILE A 135 1.49 -11.03 -12.81
C ILE A 135 2.08 -12.42 -13.16
N ASN A 136 2.42 -13.23 -12.17
CA ASN A 136 3.05 -14.54 -12.37
C ASN A 136 2.16 -15.52 -13.15
N LYS A 137 0.84 -15.42 -12.98
CA LYS A 137 -0.13 -16.20 -13.75
C LYS A 137 -0.36 -15.67 -15.17
N LYS A 138 0.36 -14.62 -15.60
CA LYS A 138 0.21 -13.97 -16.90
C LYS A 138 -1.23 -13.53 -17.21
N MET A 139 -1.97 -13.12 -16.16
CA MET A 139 -3.35 -12.64 -16.31
C MET A 139 -3.44 -11.16 -16.69
N ALA A 140 -2.33 -10.43 -16.59
CA ALA A 140 -2.23 -9.04 -17.01
C ALA A 140 -1.99 -8.95 -18.53
N TYR A 141 -2.83 -8.21 -19.24
CA TYR A 141 -2.60 -7.82 -20.63
C TYR A 141 -1.48 -6.78 -20.70
N ASN A 142 -1.39 -5.87 -19.72
CA ASN A 142 -0.31 -4.88 -19.62
C ASN A 142 0.59 -5.14 -18.39
N PRO A 143 1.42 -6.20 -18.39
CA PRO A 143 2.19 -6.61 -17.20
C PRO A 143 3.12 -5.52 -16.65
N LYS A 144 3.58 -4.59 -17.50
CA LYS A 144 4.44 -3.46 -17.09
C LYS A 144 3.75 -2.55 -16.07
N LEU A 145 2.46 -2.23 -16.25
CA LEU A 145 1.72 -1.35 -15.35
C LEU A 145 1.51 -2.00 -13.98
N PHE A 146 1.14 -3.28 -13.98
CA PHE A 146 0.98 -4.06 -12.76
C PHE A 146 2.33 -4.24 -12.05
N GLN A 147 3.40 -4.54 -12.77
CA GLN A 147 4.74 -4.66 -12.21
C GLN A 147 5.20 -3.36 -11.54
N ALA A 148 4.95 -2.20 -12.16
CA ALA A 148 5.24 -0.91 -11.54
C ALA A 148 4.45 -0.69 -10.24
N ALA A 149 3.16 -1.05 -10.21
CA ALA A 149 2.35 -0.97 -8.99
C ALA A 149 2.82 -1.94 -7.89
N TYR A 150 3.27 -3.15 -8.26
CA TYR A 150 3.88 -4.12 -7.34
C TYR A 150 5.13 -3.53 -6.70
N GLU A 151 6.03 -2.99 -7.53
CA GLU A 151 7.29 -2.39 -7.09
C GLU A 151 7.04 -1.21 -6.15
N GLN A 152 6.06 -0.35 -6.45
CA GLN A 152 5.70 0.75 -5.57
C GLN A 152 5.18 0.26 -4.21
N ILE A 153 4.31 -0.76 -4.19
CA ILE A 153 3.86 -1.37 -2.92
C ILE A 153 5.01 -1.98 -2.13
N GLN A 154 6.03 -2.51 -2.80
CA GLN A 154 7.20 -3.11 -2.15
C GLN A 154 8.17 -2.05 -1.62
N VAL A 155 8.46 -0.99 -2.38
CA VAL A 155 9.38 0.08 -1.97
C VAL A 155 8.80 0.91 -0.83
N ASP A 156 7.51 1.24 -0.90
CA ASP A 156 6.82 2.04 0.11
C ASP A 156 6.27 1.17 1.26
N SER A 157 6.52 -0.15 1.22
CA SER A 157 6.32 -1.01 2.39
C SER A 157 7.38 -0.62 3.42
N LYS A 158 6.91 -0.05 4.53
CA LYS A 158 7.73 0.26 5.72
C LYS A 158 8.43 -0.97 6.32
N SER A 159 8.33 -2.16 5.70
CA SER A 159 9.19 -3.31 5.93
C SER A 159 10.58 -3.04 5.38
N CYS A 160 11.64 -3.37 6.12
CA CYS A 160 13.01 -3.26 5.66
C CYS A 160 13.22 -4.18 4.45
N PHE A 161 12.91 -3.71 3.24
CA PHE A 161 12.78 -4.51 2.02
C PHE A 161 14.05 -5.31 1.73
N VAL A 162 15.22 -4.66 1.86
CA VAL A 162 16.52 -5.31 1.67
C VAL A 162 16.72 -6.43 2.69
N ALA A 163 16.31 -6.23 3.94
CA ALA A 163 16.43 -7.25 4.98
C ALA A 163 15.46 -8.42 4.74
N THR A 164 14.20 -8.13 4.43
CA THR A 164 13.22 -9.17 4.07
C THR A 164 13.68 -9.99 2.86
N HIS A 165 14.24 -9.35 1.84
CA HIS A 165 14.78 -10.03 0.67
C HIS A 165 16.00 -10.90 0.99
N CYS A 166 16.88 -10.44 1.88
CA CYS A 166 18.06 -11.19 2.30
C CYS A 166 17.70 -12.43 3.14
N PHE A 167 16.77 -12.32 4.09
CA PHE A 167 16.44 -13.43 5.00
C PHE A 167 15.29 -14.32 4.51
N GLY A 168 14.57 -13.90 3.47
CA GLY A 168 13.53 -14.71 2.80
C GLY A 168 12.23 -14.87 3.59
N ASP A 169 12.19 -14.40 4.83
CA ASP A 169 11.03 -14.45 5.72
C ASP A 169 10.82 -13.09 6.42
N GLU A 170 9.56 -12.65 6.46
CA GLU A 170 9.13 -11.41 7.10
C GLU A 170 9.04 -11.54 8.63
N GLY A 171 8.91 -12.77 9.15
CA GLY A 171 8.92 -13.09 10.58
C GLY A 171 10.31 -13.45 11.11
N HIS A 172 11.36 -13.32 10.29
CA HIS A 172 12.71 -13.65 10.73
C HIS A 172 13.13 -12.72 11.89
N PRO A 173 13.67 -13.24 13.01
CA PRO A 173 13.99 -12.43 14.20
C PRO A 173 14.89 -11.23 13.92
N VAL A 174 15.82 -11.35 12.96
CA VAL A 174 16.69 -10.25 12.52
C VAL A 174 15.91 -9.16 11.80
N VAL A 175 14.92 -9.52 10.98
CA VAL A 175 14.09 -8.55 10.25
C VAL A 175 13.19 -7.78 11.21
N GLU A 176 12.63 -8.45 12.21
CA GLU A 176 11.84 -7.82 13.28
C GLU A 176 12.69 -6.86 14.12
N GLU A 177 13.90 -7.26 14.50
CA GLU A 177 14.83 -6.39 15.24
C GLU A 177 15.21 -5.13 14.44
N LEU A 178 15.46 -5.26 13.14
CA LEU A 178 15.77 -4.11 12.27
C LEU A 178 14.57 -3.20 12.07
N ARG A 179 13.34 -3.73 12.15
CA ARG A 179 12.12 -2.90 12.13
C ARG A 179 11.99 -2.09 13.41
N ASN A 180 12.25 -2.69 14.56
CA ASN A 180 12.25 -1.99 15.85
C ASN A 180 13.32 -0.89 15.87
N PHE A 181 14.54 -1.22 15.41
CA PHE A 181 15.61 -0.23 15.25
C PHE A 181 15.19 0.95 14.36
N LYS A 182 14.53 0.70 13.22
CA LYS A 182 14.00 1.75 12.34
C LYS A 182 13.00 2.65 13.07
N GLU A 183 12.09 2.08 13.85
CA GLU A 183 11.09 2.84 14.62
C GLU A 183 11.73 3.71 15.70
N GLU A 184 12.79 3.23 16.34
CA GLU A 184 13.55 3.99 17.33
C GLU A 184 14.33 5.14 16.68
N ILE A 185 15.08 4.88 15.61
CA ILE A 185 15.95 5.91 15.01
C ILE A 185 15.16 7.01 14.30
N VAL A 186 13.97 6.73 13.76
CA VAL A 186 13.18 7.74 13.01
C VAL A 186 12.76 8.91 13.89
N THR A 187 12.74 8.72 15.22
CA THR A 187 12.47 9.78 16.19
C THR A 187 13.56 10.85 16.22
N TYR A 188 14.78 10.50 15.80
CA TYR A 188 15.91 11.41 15.70
C TYR A 188 16.07 11.92 14.26
N ARG A 189 16.39 13.22 14.08
CA ARG A 189 16.61 13.82 12.76
C ARG A 189 17.62 13.06 11.88
N PRO A 190 18.79 12.64 12.39
CA PRO A 190 19.73 11.84 11.58
C PRO A 190 19.16 10.47 11.20
N GLY A 191 18.40 9.85 12.10
CA GLY A 191 17.76 8.56 11.83
C GLY A 191 16.63 8.66 10.82
N PHE A 192 15.86 9.75 10.82
CA PHE A 192 14.91 10.05 9.75
C PHE A 192 15.58 10.14 8.38
N ILE A 193 16.67 10.91 8.26
CA ILE A 193 17.44 11.03 7.00
C ILE A 193 18.01 9.68 6.59
N PHE A 194 18.53 8.89 7.53
CA PHE A 194 19.03 7.55 7.25
C PHE A 194 17.93 6.63 6.68
N VAL A 195 16.76 6.61 7.32
CA VAL A 195 15.60 5.82 6.86
C VAL A 195 15.15 6.30 5.49
N GLU A 196 15.07 7.59 5.27
CA GLU A 196 14.72 8.19 3.98
C GLU A 196 15.71 7.77 2.89
N VAL A 197 17.02 7.86 3.15
CA VAL A 197 18.06 7.43 2.20
C VAL A 197 17.95 5.94 1.88
N TYR A 198 17.72 5.12 2.91
CA TYR A 198 17.57 3.68 2.77
C TYR A 198 16.38 3.29 1.88
N TYR A 199 15.22 3.92 2.07
CA TYR A 199 14.02 3.60 1.29
C TYR A 199 13.98 4.26 -0.08
N ASN A 200 14.42 5.51 -0.20
CA ASN A 200 14.27 6.27 -1.45
C ASN A 200 15.40 6.02 -2.46
N TYR A 201 16.61 5.66 -2.00
CA TYR A 201 17.77 5.51 -2.88
C TYR A 201 18.38 4.11 -2.83
N LEU A 202 18.63 3.57 -1.63
CA LEU A 202 19.32 2.29 -1.50
C LEU A 202 18.45 1.08 -1.86
N SER A 203 17.19 1.07 -1.42
CA SER A 203 16.26 -0.04 -1.69
C SER A 203 15.95 -0.21 -3.19
N PRO A 204 15.65 0.85 -3.96
CA PRO A 204 15.46 0.76 -5.41
C PRO A 204 16.74 0.39 -6.17
N LEU A 205 17.91 0.87 -5.73
CA LEU A 205 19.19 0.51 -6.33
C LEU A 205 19.48 -0.98 -6.16
N PHE A 206 19.29 -1.49 -4.93
CA PHE A 206 19.42 -2.91 -4.61
C PHE A 206 18.51 -3.77 -5.48
N LEU A 207 17.24 -3.38 -5.63
CA LEU A 207 16.27 -4.05 -6.48
C LEU A 207 16.72 -4.13 -7.95
N ARG A 208 17.20 -3.02 -8.50
CA ARG A 208 17.71 -2.96 -9.88
C ARG A 208 18.93 -3.86 -10.07
N LEU A 209 19.81 -3.97 -9.08
CA LEU A 209 21.00 -4.81 -9.15
C LEU A 209 20.66 -6.30 -9.01
N CYS A 210 19.84 -6.67 -8.03
CA CYS A 210 19.41 -8.05 -7.84
C CYS A 210 18.50 -8.58 -8.97
N GLY A 211 17.76 -7.69 -9.64
CA GLY A 211 16.90 -8.05 -10.78
C GLY A 211 17.67 -8.41 -12.06
N LYS A 212 18.92 -7.96 -12.22
CA LYS A 212 19.71 -8.16 -13.45
C LYS A 212 20.31 -9.56 -13.59
N SER A 213 20.64 -10.22 -12.49
CA SER A 213 21.26 -11.55 -12.52
C SER A 213 21.05 -12.31 -11.21
N LYS A 214 20.72 -13.60 -11.32
CA LYS A 214 20.57 -14.51 -10.17
C LYS A 214 21.87 -14.66 -9.38
N ILE A 215 23.02 -14.62 -10.07
CA ILE A 215 24.35 -14.74 -9.44
C ILE A 215 24.63 -13.51 -8.59
N LEU A 216 24.36 -12.32 -9.13
CA LEU A 216 24.55 -11.06 -8.42
C LEU A 216 23.67 -10.99 -7.17
N ASN A 217 22.42 -11.47 -7.27
CA ASN A 217 21.53 -11.58 -6.12
C ASN A 217 22.10 -12.48 -5.02
N ILE A 218 22.70 -13.62 -5.36
CA ILE A 218 23.33 -14.52 -4.37
C ILE A 218 24.52 -13.83 -3.70
N ILE A 219 25.39 -13.17 -4.47
CA ILE A 219 26.57 -12.46 -3.93
C ILE A 219 26.14 -11.34 -2.98
N ILE A 220 25.22 -10.49 -3.41
CA ILE A 220 24.78 -9.33 -2.62
C ILE A 220 24.02 -9.79 -1.36
N THR A 221 23.19 -10.83 -1.45
CA THR A 221 22.50 -11.34 -0.26
C THR A 221 23.47 -12.02 0.71
N ALA A 222 24.50 -12.73 0.22
CA ALA A 222 25.52 -13.33 1.06
C ALA A 222 26.37 -12.29 1.81
N THR A 223 26.67 -11.15 1.20
CA THR A 223 27.43 -10.07 1.84
C THR A 223 26.60 -9.22 2.79
N LEU A 224 25.33 -8.95 2.47
CA LEU A 224 24.46 -8.12 3.33
C LEU A 224 23.92 -8.87 4.55
N ARG A 225 23.70 -10.19 4.46
CA ARG A 225 23.24 -11.01 5.60
C ARG A 225 24.06 -10.84 6.89
N PRO A 226 25.41 -10.95 6.88
CA PRO A 226 26.20 -10.78 8.10
C PRO A 226 26.16 -9.35 8.62
N ILE A 227 26.13 -8.34 7.73
CA ILE A 227 26.06 -6.92 8.10
C ILE A 227 24.73 -6.63 8.81
N LEU A 228 23.61 -7.06 8.22
CA LEU A 228 22.27 -6.88 8.79
C LEU A 228 22.09 -7.63 10.10
N SER A 229 22.66 -8.84 10.20
CA SER A 229 22.65 -9.62 11.45
C SER A 229 23.51 -8.96 12.53
N GLY A 230 24.65 -8.37 12.16
CA GLY A 230 25.51 -7.61 13.07
C GLY A 230 24.81 -6.38 13.63
N LEU A 231 24.15 -5.59 12.76
CA LEU A 231 23.34 -4.44 13.16
C LEU A 231 22.20 -4.83 14.10
N ALA A 232 21.47 -5.91 13.80
CA ALA A 232 20.42 -6.41 14.68
C ALA A 232 20.96 -6.87 16.04
N LYS A 233 22.11 -7.56 16.07
CA LYS A 233 22.76 -7.97 17.33
C LYS A 233 23.23 -6.76 18.14
N ALA A 234 23.83 -5.76 17.50
CA ALA A 234 24.25 -4.53 18.15
C ALA A 234 23.06 -3.77 18.75
N HIS A 235 21.97 -3.65 17.98
CA HIS A 235 20.72 -3.05 18.47
C HIS A 235 20.18 -3.80 19.69
N ARG A 236 20.07 -5.13 19.59
CA ARG A 236 19.61 -5.97 20.70
C ARG A 236 20.48 -5.80 21.94
N PHE A 237 21.80 -5.78 21.77
CA PHE A 237 22.78 -5.60 22.84
C PHE A 237 22.59 -4.25 23.55
N VAL A 238 22.46 -3.15 22.79
CA VAL A 238 22.20 -1.81 23.33
C VAL A 238 20.87 -1.77 24.09
N ARG A 239 19.81 -2.40 23.55
CA ARG A 239 18.50 -2.47 24.19
C ARG A 239 18.49 -3.33 25.47
N SER A 240 19.33 -4.37 25.54
CA SER A 240 19.46 -5.26 26.71
C SER A 240 20.46 -4.79 27.77
N GLY A 241 21.44 -3.96 27.40
CA GLY A 241 22.45 -3.40 28.30
C GLY A 241 22.07 -2.07 28.96
N GLY A 242 20.85 -1.60 28.73
CA GLY A 242 20.26 -0.41 29.39
C GLY A 242 19.34 -0.74 30.57
N LYS A 243 19.47 -1.92 31.16
CA LYS A 243 18.88 -2.27 32.47
C LYS A 243 19.98 -2.48 33.50
#